data_AF-A0A0A7M544-F1
#
_entry.id   AF-A0A0A7M544-F1
#
_cell.length_a   1.000
_cell.length_b   1.000
_cell.length_c   1.000
_cell.angle_alpha   90.00
_cell.angle_beta   90.00
_cell.angle_gamma   90.00
#
_symmetry.space_group_name_H-M   'P 1'
#
loop_
_entity.id
_entity.type
_entity.pdbx_description
1 polymer ?
#
loop_
_entity_poly.entity_id
_entity_poly.type
_entity_poly.pdbx_seq_one_letter_code
_entity_poly.pdbx_strand_id
1 'polypeptide(L)'
;ACAPFRRLNLCNKNMVKMDANNYDSSKAKHNLLVDVCLAAKYEGESLKTYREQYDALYEGSGHTTCTMLARSFADIGDIIRGRDLYGEEDENLKTIFGKIHSDVTNGRNVDTLKTRYNGDTENYFQLREDWWTANRETVWKALTCDAPGDASYFRVTCNDNGIFSQANDKCRCKDKNGKSETDQVPTYFDYVPQYLRWFEEWA
;
A
#
# COMPACT_ATOMS: atom_id res chain seq x y z
N ALA A 1 7.72 -6.92 -18.26
CA ALA A 1 7.30 -7.59 -17.01
C ALA A 1 5.90 -8.17 -17.24
N CYS A 2 5.55 -9.30 -16.62
CA CYS A 2 4.21 -9.89 -16.76
C CYS A 2 3.36 -9.52 -15.55
N ALA A 3 2.34 -8.67 -15.74
CA ALA A 3 1.43 -8.31 -14.66
C ALA A 3 0.59 -9.54 -14.25
N PRO A 4 0.59 -9.93 -12.96
CA PRO A 4 -0.18 -11.07 -12.48
C PRO A 4 -1.68 -10.78 -12.50
N PHE A 5 -2.52 -11.81 -12.61
CA PHE A 5 -3.99 -11.66 -12.66
C PHE A 5 -4.55 -10.85 -11.50
N ARG A 6 -3.96 -10.99 -10.30
CA ARG A 6 -4.29 -10.17 -9.14
C ARG A 6 -4.10 -8.67 -9.41
N ARG A 7 -2.94 -8.27 -9.92
CA ARG A 7 -2.64 -6.86 -10.26
C ARG A 7 -3.58 -6.33 -11.34
N LEU A 8 -3.89 -7.14 -12.35
CA LEU A 8 -4.79 -6.74 -13.44
C LEU A 8 -6.19 -6.36 -12.95
N ASN A 9 -6.64 -6.96 -11.84
CA ASN A 9 -7.96 -6.76 -11.26
C ASN A 9 -7.92 -6.04 -9.91
N LEU A 10 -6.85 -5.29 -9.64
CA LEU A 10 -6.68 -4.52 -8.41
C LEU A 10 -7.86 -3.55 -8.21
N CYS A 11 -8.41 -3.50 -6.99
CA CYS A 11 -9.56 -2.67 -6.64
C CYS A 11 -9.22 -1.17 -6.47
N ASN A 12 -8.74 -0.51 -7.52
CA ASN A 12 -8.30 0.90 -7.51
C ASN A 12 -9.21 1.85 -8.30
N LYS A 13 -10.44 1.43 -8.65
CA LYS A 13 -11.35 2.22 -9.51
C LYS A 13 -11.71 3.58 -8.93
N ASN A 14 -11.83 3.70 -7.61
CA ASN A 14 -12.04 4.99 -6.94
C ASN A 14 -10.82 5.90 -7.13
N MET A 15 -9.62 5.34 -7.17
CA MET A 15 -8.40 6.09 -7.41
C MET A 15 -8.33 6.61 -8.85
N VAL A 16 -8.65 5.76 -9.83
CA VAL A 16 -8.66 6.16 -11.26
C VAL A 16 -9.72 7.24 -11.53
N LYS A 17 -10.83 7.23 -10.78
CA LYS A 17 -11.96 8.16 -10.97
C LYS A 17 -11.93 9.37 -10.03
N MET A 18 -10.88 9.54 -9.23
CA MET A 18 -10.81 10.68 -8.32
C MET A 18 -10.72 11.98 -9.14
N ASP A 19 -11.57 12.95 -8.82
CA ASP A 19 -11.47 14.27 -9.44
C ASP A 19 -10.51 15.12 -8.60
N ALA A 20 -9.28 15.26 -9.11
CA ALA A 20 -8.24 16.04 -8.48
C ALA A 20 -8.68 17.51 -8.24
N ASN A 21 -9.65 18.06 -8.98
CA ASN A 21 -10.12 19.43 -8.79
C ASN A 21 -10.92 19.60 -7.49
N ASN A 22 -11.61 18.56 -7.02
CA ASN A 22 -12.39 18.59 -5.78
C ASN A 22 -11.52 18.55 -4.52
N TYR A 23 -10.21 18.38 -4.66
CA TYR A 23 -9.27 18.43 -3.56
C TYR A 23 -8.94 19.88 -3.20
N ASP A 24 -9.36 20.31 -2.02
CA ASP A 24 -8.80 21.49 -1.35
C ASP A 24 -7.32 21.21 -1.03
N SER A 25 -6.42 22.10 -1.45
CA SER A 25 -4.98 21.96 -1.25
C SER A 25 -4.62 21.73 0.23
N SER A 26 -5.33 22.37 1.17
CA SER A 26 -5.08 22.21 2.61
C SER A 26 -5.45 20.84 3.17
N LYS A 27 -6.27 20.07 2.44
CA LYS A 27 -6.77 18.74 2.82
C LYS A 27 -6.32 17.63 1.86
N ALA A 28 -5.61 17.98 0.79
CA ALA A 28 -5.28 17.04 -0.28
C ALA A 28 -4.58 15.77 0.22
N LYS A 29 -3.65 15.90 1.18
CA LYS A 29 -2.95 14.75 1.79
C LYS A 29 -3.89 13.80 2.57
N HIS A 30 -4.92 14.34 3.22
CA HIS A 30 -5.89 13.57 4.00
C HIS A 30 -6.93 12.92 3.09
N ASN A 31 -7.41 13.66 2.09
CA ASN A 31 -8.34 13.12 1.10
C ASN A 31 -7.69 11.96 0.31
N LEU A 32 -6.43 12.13 -0.09
CA LEU A 32 -5.68 11.07 -0.78
C LEU A 32 -5.57 9.82 0.10
N LEU A 33 -5.28 10.00 1.39
CA LEU A 33 -5.21 8.87 2.33
C LEU A 33 -6.54 8.13 2.42
N VAL A 34 -7.67 8.85 2.47
CA VAL A 34 -9.00 8.25 2.49
C VAL A 34 -9.24 7.40 1.25
N ASP A 35 -8.95 7.93 0.07
CA ASP A 35 -9.14 7.19 -1.20
C ASP A 35 -8.23 5.96 -1.29
N VAL A 36 -6.98 6.06 -0.85
CA VAL A 36 -6.05 4.93 -0.83
C VAL A 36 -6.48 3.87 0.18
N CYS A 37 -6.93 4.27 1.37
CA CYS A 37 -7.46 3.34 2.36
C CYS A 37 -8.75 2.66 1.87
N LEU A 38 -9.60 3.37 1.14
CA LEU A 38 -10.81 2.79 0.56
C LEU A 38 -10.47 1.73 -0.49
N ALA A 39 -9.51 2.03 -1.39
CA ALA A 39 -9.01 1.06 -2.37
C ALA A 39 -8.40 -0.17 -1.68
N ALA A 40 -7.55 0.06 -0.68
CA ALA A 40 -6.93 -1.00 0.11
C ALA A 40 -7.97 -1.88 0.80
N LYS A 41 -8.99 -1.29 1.43
CA LYS A 41 -10.07 -2.04 2.08
C LYS A 41 -10.78 -2.98 1.09
N TYR A 42 -11.25 -2.44 -0.03
CA TYR A 42 -11.97 -3.26 -1.03
C TYR A 42 -11.08 -4.32 -1.68
N GLU A 43 -9.79 -4.03 -1.86
CA GLU A 43 -8.82 -5.02 -2.31
C GLU A 43 -8.65 -6.16 -1.29
N GLY A 44 -8.63 -5.86 -0.01
CA GLY A 44 -8.58 -6.88 1.04
C GLY A 44 -9.80 -7.79 1.03
N GLU A 45 -10.99 -7.21 0.89
CA GLU A 45 -12.26 -7.94 0.78
C GLU A 45 -12.31 -8.84 -0.47
N SER A 46 -11.84 -8.32 -1.63
CA SER A 46 -11.87 -9.05 -2.89
C SER A 46 -10.92 -10.25 -2.88
N LEU A 47 -9.71 -10.08 -2.34
CA LEU A 47 -8.69 -11.13 -2.27
C LEU A 47 -9.11 -12.31 -1.41
N LYS A 48 -9.88 -12.06 -0.34
CA LYS A 48 -10.43 -13.14 0.49
C LYS A 48 -11.32 -14.05 -0.34
N THR A 49 -12.26 -13.47 -1.09
CA THR A 49 -13.19 -14.21 -1.94
C THR A 49 -12.45 -14.90 -3.10
N TYR A 50 -11.50 -14.21 -3.73
CA TYR A 50 -10.70 -14.77 -4.82
C TYR A 50 -9.85 -15.97 -4.37
N ARG A 51 -9.24 -15.90 -3.18
CA ARG A 51 -8.42 -16.98 -2.63
C ARG A 51 -9.24 -18.25 -2.39
N GLU A 52 -10.45 -18.13 -1.83
CA GLU A 52 -11.33 -19.28 -1.62
C GLU A 52 -11.64 -20.02 -2.93
N GLN A 53 -11.85 -19.27 -4.02
CA GLN A 53 -12.07 -19.84 -5.35
C GLN A 53 -10.79 -20.47 -5.92
N TYR A 54 -9.65 -19.81 -5.74
CA TYR A 54 -8.36 -20.29 -6.25
C TYR A 54 -7.89 -21.56 -5.54
N ASP A 55 -7.96 -21.61 -4.21
CA ASP A 55 -7.59 -22.79 -3.41
C ASP A 55 -8.48 -24.00 -3.72
N ALA A 56 -9.77 -23.77 -4.04
CA ALA A 56 -10.69 -24.83 -4.46
C ALA A 56 -10.37 -25.39 -5.85
N LEU A 57 -9.78 -24.58 -6.74
CA LEU A 57 -9.40 -25.00 -8.09
C LEU A 57 -7.98 -25.58 -8.16
N TYR A 58 -7.09 -25.13 -7.27
CA TYR A 58 -5.68 -25.48 -7.23
C TYR A 58 -5.28 -25.91 -5.80
N GLU A 59 -5.71 -27.11 -5.41
CA GLU A 59 -5.34 -27.70 -4.12
C GLU A 59 -3.81 -27.75 -3.96
N GLY A 60 -3.29 -27.15 -2.88
CA GLY A 60 -1.86 -27.13 -2.57
C GLY A 60 -1.11 -25.87 -3.03
N SER A 61 -1.82 -24.83 -3.51
CA SER A 61 -1.17 -23.53 -3.76
C SER A 61 -0.61 -22.95 -2.45
N GLY A 62 0.72 -22.90 -2.33
CA GLY A 62 1.43 -22.60 -1.07
C GLY A 62 1.36 -21.15 -0.59
N HIS A 63 0.44 -20.33 -1.11
CA HIS A 63 0.35 -18.91 -0.79
C HIS A 63 -0.67 -18.63 0.32
N THR A 64 -0.20 -18.03 1.42
CA THR A 64 -1.09 -17.59 2.50
C THR A 64 -1.85 -16.32 2.11
N THR A 65 -3.03 -16.10 2.69
CA THR A 65 -3.82 -14.86 2.53
C THR A 65 -2.96 -13.61 2.74
N CYS A 66 -2.08 -13.64 3.74
CA CYS A 66 -1.19 -12.53 4.06
C CYS A 66 -0.14 -12.25 2.98
N THR A 67 0.33 -13.27 2.26
CA THR A 67 1.25 -13.07 1.12
C THR A 67 0.55 -12.34 -0.02
N MET A 68 -0.70 -12.71 -0.33
CA MET A 68 -1.48 -12.03 -1.37
C MET A 68 -1.78 -10.59 -1.01
N LEU A 69 -2.17 -10.34 0.25
CA LEU A 69 -2.33 -8.98 0.78
C LEU A 69 -1.01 -8.19 0.70
N ALA A 70 0.13 -8.79 1.06
CA ALA A 70 1.45 -8.14 0.95
C ALA A 70 1.81 -7.77 -0.50
N ARG A 71 1.45 -8.60 -1.48
CA ARG A 71 1.67 -8.32 -2.90
C ARG A 71 0.77 -7.17 -3.39
N SER A 72 -0.52 -7.17 -3.04
CA SER A 72 -1.42 -6.04 -3.38
C SER A 72 -1.05 -4.74 -2.68
N PHE A 73 -0.60 -4.80 -1.43
CA PHE A 73 -0.06 -3.63 -0.73
C PHE A 73 1.11 -2.98 -1.47
N ALA A 74 2.06 -3.80 -1.93
CA ALA A 74 3.22 -3.31 -2.66
C ALA A 74 2.85 -2.70 -4.02
N ASP A 75 1.86 -3.27 -4.72
CA ASP A 75 1.36 -2.71 -5.97
C ASP A 75 0.60 -1.40 -5.77
N ILE A 76 -0.24 -1.28 -4.73
CA ILE A 76 -0.86 0.00 -4.34
C ILE A 76 0.23 1.05 -4.05
N GLY A 77 1.27 0.66 -3.33
CA GLY A 77 2.42 1.52 -3.05
C GLY A 77 3.14 1.98 -4.32
N ASP A 78 3.34 1.10 -5.30
CA ASP A 78 3.96 1.47 -6.57
C ASP A 78 3.08 2.38 -7.44
N ILE A 79 1.75 2.20 -7.41
CA ILE A 79 0.82 3.14 -8.07
C ILE A 79 0.97 4.53 -7.47
N ILE A 80 0.93 4.66 -6.14
CA ILE A 80 1.06 5.95 -5.45
C ILE A 80 2.41 6.60 -5.73
N ARG A 81 3.49 5.81 -5.73
CA ARG A 81 4.86 6.29 -5.96
C ARG A 81 5.19 6.54 -7.42
N GLY A 82 4.29 6.20 -8.36
CA GLY A 82 4.56 6.34 -9.79
C GLY A 82 5.61 5.35 -10.32
N ARG A 83 5.73 4.17 -9.68
CA ARG A 83 6.68 3.11 -10.05
C ARG A 83 6.01 1.86 -10.64
N ASP A 84 4.69 1.86 -10.72
CA ASP A 84 3.94 0.74 -11.27
C ASP A 84 4.21 0.59 -12.77
N LEU A 85 4.48 -0.65 -13.19
CA LEU A 85 4.88 -1.04 -14.56
C LEU A 85 3.68 -1.39 -15.45
N TYR A 86 2.45 -1.45 -14.89
CA TYR A 86 1.25 -1.84 -15.63
C TYR A 86 0.40 -0.62 -16.04
N GLY A 87 0.31 0.39 -15.17
CA GLY A 87 -0.45 1.61 -15.43
C GLY A 87 0.33 2.66 -16.22
N GLU A 88 -0.40 3.51 -16.94
CA GLU A 88 0.13 4.79 -17.39
C GLU A 88 0.27 5.76 -16.22
N GLU A 89 1.08 6.80 -16.41
CA GLU A 89 1.30 7.83 -15.40
C GLU A 89 -0.02 8.58 -15.10
N ASP A 90 -0.50 8.48 -13.87
CA ASP A 90 -1.81 9.05 -13.48
C ASP A 90 -1.71 10.57 -13.27
N GLU A 91 -2.25 11.33 -14.23
CA GLU A 91 -2.33 12.79 -14.20
C GLU A 91 -3.13 13.33 -12.98
N ASN A 92 -4.10 12.57 -12.46
CA ASN A 92 -4.82 12.96 -11.24
C ASN A 92 -3.89 12.90 -10.03
N LEU A 93 -3.10 11.82 -9.90
CA LEU A 93 -2.11 11.71 -8.83
C LEU A 93 -1.06 12.81 -8.94
N LYS A 94 -0.55 13.13 -10.15
CA LYS A 94 0.37 14.27 -10.34
C LYS A 94 -0.25 15.57 -9.84
N THR A 95 -1.49 15.85 -10.25
CA THR A 95 -2.23 17.05 -9.82
C THR A 95 -2.40 17.12 -8.31
N ILE A 96 -2.77 16.00 -7.67
CA ILE A 96 -2.94 15.94 -6.21
C ILE A 96 -1.61 16.14 -5.49
N PHE A 97 -0.54 15.51 -5.95
CA PHE A 97 0.79 15.70 -5.36
C PHE A 97 1.32 17.12 -5.57
N GLY A 98 0.95 17.82 -6.65
CA GLY A 98 1.23 19.25 -6.81
C GLY A 98 0.50 20.12 -5.78
N LYS A 99 -0.74 19.78 -5.44
CA LYS A 99 -1.49 20.42 -4.34
C LYS A 99 -0.86 20.13 -2.97
N ILE A 100 -0.46 18.88 -2.72
CA ILE A 100 0.22 18.49 -1.47
C ILE A 100 1.56 19.21 -1.36
N HIS A 101 2.35 19.26 -2.43
CA HIS A 101 3.62 19.97 -2.49
C HIS A 101 3.44 21.44 -2.13
N SER A 102 2.43 22.09 -2.72
CA SER A 102 2.09 23.48 -2.42
C SER A 102 1.68 23.68 -0.95
N ASP A 103 0.92 22.77 -0.35
CA ASP A 103 0.55 22.85 1.07
C ASP A 103 1.78 22.70 1.99
N VAL A 104 2.58 21.65 1.79
CA VAL A 104 3.72 21.35 2.68
C VAL A 104 4.87 22.34 2.53
N THR A 105 5.06 22.93 1.34
CA THR A 105 6.12 23.92 1.10
C THR A 105 5.72 25.36 1.43
N ASN A 106 4.52 25.58 1.96
CA ASN A 106 4.05 26.89 2.44
C ASN A 106 3.80 26.93 3.96
N GLY A 107 4.08 25.84 4.69
CA GLY A 107 3.80 25.69 6.12
C GLY A 107 4.97 25.99 7.07
N ARG A 108 5.12 25.16 8.11
CA ARG A 108 6.30 25.23 9.01
C ARG A 108 7.49 24.54 8.36
N ASN A 109 8.71 25.01 8.62
CA ASN A 109 9.95 24.48 8.03
C ASN A 109 10.02 24.59 6.50
N VAL A 110 9.43 25.65 5.93
CA VAL A 110 9.38 25.93 4.48
C VAL A 110 10.73 25.78 3.81
N ASP A 111 11.80 26.36 4.36
CA ASP A 111 13.12 26.34 3.71
C ASP A 111 13.66 24.90 3.59
N THR A 112 13.46 24.07 4.62
CA THR A 112 13.85 22.66 4.62
C THR A 112 13.00 21.85 3.63
N LEU A 113 11.69 22.04 3.62
CA LEU A 113 10.78 21.28 2.75
C LEU A 113 10.89 21.69 1.29
N LYS A 114 11.07 22.99 1.01
CA LYS A 114 11.40 23.48 -0.32
C LYS A 114 12.71 22.88 -0.78
N THR A 115 13.76 22.90 0.02
CA THR A 115 15.05 22.29 -0.34
C THR A 115 14.92 20.79 -0.62
N ARG A 116 14.21 20.05 0.24
CA ARG A 116 13.99 18.61 0.08
C ARG A 116 13.21 18.28 -1.18
N TYR A 117 12.19 19.06 -1.52
CA TYR A 117 11.31 18.82 -2.65
C TYR A 117 11.52 19.82 -3.81
N ASN A 118 12.73 20.39 -3.93
CA ASN A 118 13.07 21.36 -5.00
C ASN A 118 13.40 20.68 -6.33
N GLY A 119 13.67 19.38 -6.29
CA GLY A 119 14.11 18.62 -7.46
C GLY A 119 12.96 18.34 -8.41
N ASP A 120 12.54 17.09 -8.46
CA ASP A 120 11.43 16.67 -9.31
C ASP A 120 10.11 17.32 -8.88
N THR A 121 9.67 18.29 -9.68
CA THR A 121 8.41 19.01 -9.53
C THR A 121 7.38 18.63 -10.61
N GLU A 122 7.75 17.74 -11.53
CA GLU A 122 6.85 17.22 -12.55
C GLU A 122 6.11 16.00 -12.02
N ASN A 123 6.84 15.07 -11.39
CA ASN A 123 6.30 13.82 -10.88
C ASN A 123 6.28 13.73 -9.36
N TYR A 124 7.01 14.61 -8.67
CA TYR A 124 7.08 14.65 -7.21
C TYR A 124 7.55 13.34 -6.56
N PHE A 125 8.41 12.56 -7.23
CA PHE A 125 8.79 11.20 -6.78
C PHE A 125 9.24 11.17 -5.32
N GLN A 126 10.08 12.11 -4.90
CA GLN A 126 10.55 12.17 -3.51
C GLN A 126 9.43 12.43 -2.49
N LEU A 127 8.49 13.32 -2.82
CA LEU A 127 7.32 13.59 -1.99
C LEU A 127 6.38 12.38 -1.95
N ARG A 128 6.22 11.66 -3.07
CA ARG A 128 5.40 10.43 -3.13
C ARG A 128 5.99 9.30 -2.29
N GLU A 129 7.31 9.11 -2.31
CA GLU A 129 8.02 8.14 -1.45
C GLU A 129 7.85 8.47 0.04
N ASP A 130 8.04 9.73 0.41
CA ASP A 130 7.89 10.18 1.79
C ASP A 130 6.43 10.06 2.24
N TRP A 131 5.47 10.38 1.37
CA TRP A 131 4.04 10.20 1.65
C TRP A 131 3.67 8.74 1.84
N TRP A 132 4.13 7.83 0.97
CA TRP A 132 3.89 6.40 1.16
C TRP A 132 4.49 5.92 2.48
N THR A 133 5.75 6.23 2.73
CA THR A 133 6.45 5.83 3.96
C THR A 133 5.71 6.29 5.22
N ALA A 134 5.18 7.52 5.22
CA ALA A 134 4.44 8.09 6.34
C ALA A 134 3.05 7.47 6.55
N ASN A 135 2.42 6.90 5.52
CA ASN A 135 1.03 6.45 5.58
C ASN A 135 0.84 4.93 5.40
N ARG A 136 1.89 4.20 4.99
CA ARG A 136 1.85 2.77 4.65
C ARG A 136 1.26 1.90 5.76
N GLU A 137 1.47 2.27 7.01
CA GLU A 137 0.87 1.61 8.18
C GLU A 137 -0.66 1.68 8.20
N THR A 138 -1.21 2.85 7.89
CA THR A 138 -2.66 3.09 7.86
C THR A 138 -3.29 2.38 6.67
N VAL A 139 -2.59 2.37 5.53
CA VAL A 139 -3.00 1.61 4.33
C VAL A 139 -2.99 0.11 4.60
N TRP A 140 -1.95 -0.42 5.26
CA TRP A 140 -1.89 -1.83 5.65
C TRP A 140 -3.04 -2.21 6.58
N LYS A 141 -3.34 -1.35 7.56
CA LYS A 141 -4.48 -1.54 8.46
C LYS A 141 -5.81 -1.59 7.70
N ALA A 142 -6.02 -0.71 6.73
CA ALA A 142 -7.23 -0.75 5.89
C ALA A 142 -7.30 -2.05 5.06
N LEU A 143 -6.19 -2.45 4.44
CA LEU A 143 -6.09 -3.67 3.62
C LEU A 143 -6.39 -4.95 4.39
N THR A 144 -5.95 -5.01 5.65
CA THR A 144 -6.06 -6.20 6.50
C THR A 144 -7.30 -6.17 7.41
N CYS A 145 -8.21 -5.19 7.25
CA CYS A 145 -9.32 -4.98 8.18
C CYS A 145 -10.19 -6.23 8.36
N ASP A 146 -10.45 -6.92 7.24
CA ASP A 146 -11.31 -8.11 7.14
C ASP A 146 -10.52 -9.41 6.89
N ALA A 147 -9.19 -9.36 7.11
CA ALA A 147 -8.37 -10.57 7.05
C ALA A 147 -8.80 -11.57 8.14
N PRO A 148 -8.70 -12.89 7.91
CA PRO A 148 -9.00 -13.90 8.93
C PRO A 148 -8.13 -13.73 10.18
N GLY A 149 -8.69 -13.97 11.36
CA GLY A 149 -7.99 -13.81 12.64
C GLY A 149 -6.87 -14.82 12.89
N ASP A 150 -6.81 -15.90 12.10
CA ASP A 150 -5.75 -16.91 12.12
C ASP A 150 -4.81 -16.81 10.90
N ALA A 151 -5.01 -15.81 10.04
CA ALA A 151 -4.18 -15.61 8.86
C ALA A 151 -2.76 -15.20 9.28
N SER A 152 -1.78 -15.99 8.84
CA SER A 152 -0.37 -15.77 9.15
C SER A 152 0.46 -15.34 7.94
N TYR A 153 1.34 -14.37 8.17
CA TYR A 153 2.42 -14.06 7.22
C TYR A 153 3.54 -15.08 7.38
N PHE A 154 3.99 -15.66 6.27
CA PHE A 154 4.91 -16.79 6.27
C PHE A 154 6.28 -16.48 6.91
N ARG A 155 6.74 -15.22 6.80
CA ARG A 155 8.02 -14.79 7.39
C ARG A 155 7.85 -14.50 8.88
N VAL A 156 8.85 -14.89 9.65
CA VAL A 156 9.02 -14.43 11.03
C VAL A 156 9.52 -12.98 10.98
N THR A 157 8.65 -12.04 11.35
CA THR A 157 8.85 -10.60 11.12
C THR A 157 8.40 -9.73 12.28
N CYS A 158 7.61 -10.28 13.19
CA CYS A 158 7.18 -9.57 14.39
C CYS A 158 8.26 -9.69 15.46
N ASN A 159 8.41 -8.62 16.24
CA ASN A 159 9.32 -8.56 17.36
C ASN A 159 8.53 -8.19 18.63
N ASP A 160 8.16 -9.22 19.37
CA ASP A 160 7.40 -9.10 20.61
C ASP A 160 8.40 -9.08 21.79
N ASN A 161 9.01 -7.92 22.03
CA ASN A 161 9.99 -7.72 23.11
C ASN A 161 11.21 -8.67 23.04
N GLY A 162 11.77 -8.87 21.85
CA GLY A 162 12.94 -9.71 21.60
C GLY A 162 12.60 -11.15 21.20
N ILE A 163 11.32 -11.52 21.21
CA ILE A 163 10.84 -12.80 20.70
C ILE A 163 10.34 -12.60 19.27
N PHE A 164 10.97 -13.31 18.33
CA PHE A 164 10.59 -13.25 16.93
C PHE A 164 9.42 -14.19 16.63
N SER A 165 8.35 -13.66 16.02
CA SER A 165 7.12 -14.40 15.73
C SER A 165 6.58 -14.08 14.32
N GLN A 166 5.66 -14.93 13.83
CA GLN A 166 4.89 -14.63 12.62
C GLN A 166 3.75 -13.65 12.95
N ALA A 167 3.38 -12.83 11.98
CA ALA A 167 2.19 -11.98 12.06
C ALA A 167 0.94 -12.86 11.87
N ASN A 168 0.39 -13.37 12.97
CA ASN A 168 -0.59 -14.47 12.98
C ASN A 168 -2.02 -14.08 13.38
N ASP A 169 -2.29 -12.78 13.51
CA ASP A 169 -3.64 -12.26 13.72
C ASP A 169 -3.94 -11.15 12.70
N LYS A 170 -4.83 -11.45 11.75
CA LYS A 170 -5.15 -10.58 10.61
C LYS A 170 -3.93 -10.10 9.83
N CYS A 171 -2.89 -10.94 9.71
CA CYS A 171 -1.64 -10.53 9.07
C CYS A 171 -0.98 -9.31 9.76
N ARG A 172 -1.08 -9.17 11.08
CA ARG A 172 -0.46 -8.08 11.86
C ARG A 172 0.37 -8.62 13.02
N CYS A 173 1.36 -7.83 13.41
CA CYS A 173 2.13 -8.05 14.62
C CYS A 173 1.38 -7.53 15.84
N LYS A 174 1.67 -8.05 17.03
CA LYS A 174 1.12 -7.53 18.27
C LYS A 174 1.88 -6.28 18.72
N ASP A 175 1.21 -5.38 19.44
CA ASP A 175 1.86 -4.27 20.10
C ASP A 175 2.54 -4.75 21.39
N LYS A 176 3.24 -3.84 22.07
CA LYS A 176 3.88 -4.12 23.37
C LYS A 176 2.89 -4.56 24.46
N ASN A 177 1.59 -4.33 24.27
CA ASN A 177 0.52 -4.71 25.19
C ASN A 177 -0.21 -5.98 24.76
N GLY A 178 0.24 -6.65 23.69
CA GLY A 178 -0.36 -7.87 23.15
C GLY A 178 -1.61 -7.65 22.28
N LYS A 179 -1.93 -6.42 21.87
CA LYS A 179 -3.06 -6.12 20.97
C LYS A 179 -2.62 -6.29 19.52
N SER A 180 -3.48 -6.92 18.70
CA SER A 180 -3.22 -7.13 17.27
C SER A 180 -3.72 -6.01 16.36
N GLU A 181 -4.48 -5.05 16.91
CA GLU A 181 -4.90 -3.83 16.19
C GLU A 181 -3.75 -2.82 16.11
N THR A 182 -2.67 -3.24 15.45
CA THR A 182 -1.44 -2.46 15.31
C THR A 182 -1.34 -1.79 13.94
N ASP A 183 -0.47 -0.80 13.89
CA ASP A 183 0.04 -0.09 12.72
C ASP A 183 1.26 -0.80 12.09
N GLN A 184 1.73 -1.91 12.68
CA GLN A 184 2.92 -2.60 12.19
C GLN A 184 2.66 -3.33 10.88
N VAL A 185 3.41 -2.96 9.85
CA VAL A 185 3.43 -3.65 8.55
C VAL A 185 4.47 -4.76 8.58
N PRO A 186 4.08 -6.05 8.53
CA PRO A 186 4.99 -7.20 8.64
C PRO A 186 5.73 -7.51 7.33
N THR A 187 5.59 -6.68 6.30
CA THR A 187 6.21 -6.88 5.00
C THR A 187 7.01 -5.66 4.55
N TYR A 188 8.02 -5.94 3.72
CA TYR A 188 8.85 -4.97 3.03
C TYR A 188 8.74 -5.15 1.51
N PHE A 189 7.71 -5.85 1.02
CA PHE A 189 7.51 -6.06 -0.41
C PHE A 189 7.35 -4.74 -1.16
N ASP A 190 6.78 -3.72 -0.53
CA ASP A 190 6.73 -2.36 -1.09
C ASP A 190 8.11 -1.73 -1.31
N TYR A 191 9.19 -2.27 -0.77
CA TYR A 191 10.57 -1.83 -1.04
C TYR A 191 11.34 -2.77 -1.98
N VAL A 192 10.70 -3.82 -2.50
CA VAL A 192 11.28 -4.74 -3.50
C VAL A 192 10.85 -4.28 -4.90
N PRO A 193 11.73 -4.21 -5.91
CA PRO A 193 11.35 -3.84 -7.27
C PRO A 193 10.19 -4.68 -7.84
N GLN A 194 9.21 -4.02 -8.45
CA GLN A 194 7.95 -4.66 -8.89
C GLN A 194 8.17 -5.87 -9.81
N TYR A 195 9.13 -5.78 -10.75
CA TYR A 195 9.49 -6.88 -11.63
C TYR A 195 9.81 -8.18 -10.86
N LEU A 196 10.57 -8.09 -9.78
CA LEU A 196 10.96 -9.25 -8.98
C LEU A 196 9.77 -9.83 -8.22
N ARG A 197 8.85 -8.98 -7.74
CA ARG A 197 7.65 -9.44 -7.04
C ARG A 197 6.70 -10.16 -7.97
N TRP A 198 6.48 -9.62 -9.16
CA TRP A 198 5.65 -10.30 -10.16
C TRP A 198 6.31 -11.59 -10.62
N PHE A 199 7.62 -11.60 -10.85
CA PHE A 199 8.32 -12.82 -11.22
C PHE A 199 8.18 -13.93 -10.17
N GLU A 200 8.25 -13.60 -8.88
CA GLU A 200 8.01 -14.54 -7.78
C GLU A 200 6.54 -14.96 -7.64
N GLU A 201 5.57 -14.13 -8.05
CA GLU A 201 4.15 -14.50 -8.09
C GLU A 201 3.80 -15.45 -9.25
N TRP A 202 4.60 -15.45 -10.32
CA TRP A 202 4.41 -16.35 -11.47
C TRP A 202 5.10 -17.71 -11.32
N ALA A 203 6.08 -17.83 -10.41
CA ALA A 203 6.90 -19.02 -10.21
C ALA A 203 6.22 -20.05 -9.30
#